data_AF-W3VPT4-F1
#
_entry.id   AF-W3VPT4-F1
#
_cell.length_a   1.000
_cell.length_b   1.000
_cell.length_c   1.000
_cell.angle_alpha   90.00
_cell.angle_beta   90.00
_cell.angle_gamma   90.00
#
_symmetry.space_group_name_H-M   'P 1'
#
loop_
_entity.id
_entity.type
_entity.pdbx_description
1 polymer ?
#
loop_
_entity_poly.entity_id
_entity_poly.type
_entity_poly.pdbx_seq_one_letter_code
_entity_poly.pdbx_strand_id
1 'polypeptide(L)'
;MRLLPAKPVWASFTPSAVDLRDAMAQQRRCLSGQPVRTGPPDPVLQFAIHRSFVPAYISPSLPHLHLLERFKMVSKPITSLVLVSLAALAALTAHADAQQCSATSKCGAAAPCCSSYGYCGTSIDHCLGTCDPTASFQPSSCKPMPKCKPQTISFTNNAKPWVPASAYRGDPNQAPFTLDQGTIETAKTGSKLLLTKDGTAKKGTLLSTTRYWYYGQASAVMKHSSWAGVVNTFIGMSGTKDEIDWEFTTSSDQDIQSNWFWTGQPEGYTHGYTVPGSVLNTISKPRFSANDWHTYTIDWSPNRLRWLIDGTVVRTLYRKNTLNAKDGLYHYPSSPMRLQLSIWGAGDGTFQQGTVDWAGGLIDWNKAPNGRFINMVKQVTITCNDPEDVRDSRPNYAFSVKQVNAQNGQPKVLSTSRSSILA
;
A
#
# COMPACT_ATOMS: atom_id res chain seq x y z
N MET A 1 53.76 -13.67 47.52
CA MET A 1 53.52 -12.32 48.07
C MET A 1 52.27 -11.78 47.40
N ARG A 2 51.28 -11.34 48.19
CA ARG A 2 49.91 -10.99 47.75
C ARG A 2 49.92 -9.80 46.77
N LEU A 3 49.16 -9.89 45.68
CA LEU A 3 48.80 -8.76 44.83
C LEU A 3 47.43 -8.21 45.29
N LEU A 4 47.41 -6.92 45.65
CA LEU A 4 46.20 -6.11 45.85
C LEU A 4 45.99 -5.20 44.62
N PRO A 5 44.76 -4.68 44.38
CA PRO A 5 44.31 -4.26 43.06
C PRO A 5 44.50 -2.76 42.77
N ALA A 6 44.74 -2.42 41.49
CA ALA A 6 44.72 -1.04 41.00
C ALA A 6 43.43 -0.74 40.20
N LYS A 7 42.87 0.45 40.46
CA LYS A 7 41.60 1.01 39.95
C LYS A 7 41.68 1.42 38.46
N PRO A 8 40.55 1.50 37.73
CA PRO A 8 40.52 2.04 36.37
C PRO A 8 40.51 3.58 36.35
N VAL A 9 41.33 4.15 35.46
CA VAL A 9 41.34 5.57 35.09
C VAL A 9 40.31 5.78 33.96
N TRP A 10 39.38 6.71 34.17
CA TRP A 10 38.44 7.17 33.15
C TRP A 10 39.13 8.21 32.27
N ALA A 11 39.22 7.94 30.96
CA ALA A 11 39.57 8.94 29.95
C ALA A 11 38.29 9.31 29.17
N SER A 12 37.79 10.51 29.45
CA SER A 12 36.71 11.17 28.72
C SER A 12 37.22 11.64 27.35
N PHE A 13 36.70 11.06 26.27
CA PHE A 13 36.81 11.63 24.92
C PHE A 13 35.53 12.39 24.59
N THR A 14 35.60 13.71 24.56
CA THR A 14 34.58 14.60 24.00
C THR A 14 34.83 14.80 22.50
N PRO A 15 33.87 14.50 21.60
CA PRO A 15 33.99 14.87 20.20
C PRO A 15 33.84 16.38 20.00
N SER A 16 34.62 16.92 19.07
CA SER A 16 34.67 18.34 18.71
C SER A 16 33.35 18.86 18.11
N ALA A 17 33.00 20.10 18.46
CA ALA A 17 31.75 20.81 18.17
C ALA A 17 31.45 21.13 16.68
N VAL A 18 32.15 20.50 15.73
CA VAL A 18 31.92 20.66 14.29
C VAL A 18 30.92 19.60 13.76
N ASP A 19 30.86 18.43 14.38
CA ASP A 19 30.03 17.28 13.95
C ASP A 19 28.54 17.35 14.40
N LEU A 20 28.22 18.29 15.29
CA LEU A 20 26.85 18.52 15.79
C LEU A 20 26.10 19.63 15.04
N ARG A 21 26.79 20.39 14.18
CA ARG A 21 26.17 21.46 13.39
C ARG A 21 25.50 20.94 12.11
N ASP A 22 26.03 19.88 11.51
CA ASP A 22 25.44 19.30 10.28
C ASP A 22 24.21 18.43 10.57
N ALA A 23 24.21 17.67 11.68
CA ALA A 23 23.03 16.92 12.12
C ALA A 23 21.85 17.82 12.53
N MET A 24 22.12 19.05 13.00
CA MET A 24 21.06 20.01 13.36
C MET A 24 20.62 20.92 12.20
N ALA A 25 21.34 20.93 11.07
CA ALA A 25 20.97 21.73 9.90
C ALA A 25 19.89 21.05 9.03
N GLN A 26 19.76 19.73 9.10
CA GLN A 26 18.71 18.97 8.41
C GLN A 26 17.37 18.95 9.16
N GLN A 27 17.39 19.29 10.46
CA GLN A 27 16.21 19.34 11.31
C GLN A 27 15.59 20.75 11.45
N ARG A 28 16.31 21.81 11.02
CA ARG A 28 15.88 23.23 11.15
C ARG A 28 15.37 23.90 9.87
N ARG A 29 15.21 23.18 8.76
CA ARG A 29 14.55 23.72 7.55
C ARG A 29 13.02 23.59 7.54
N CYS A 30 12.41 23.09 8.61
CA CYS A 30 10.95 22.97 8.74
C CYS A 30 10.30 24.04 9.65
N LEU A 31 11.05 25.01 10.19
CA LEU A 31 10.53 25.97 11.18
C LEU A 31 10.99 27.41 10.91
N SER A 32 10.53 28.02 9.82
CA SER A 32 10.45 29.48 9.71
C SER A 32 9.28 29.88 8.80
N GLY A 33 8.06 29.77 9.32
CA GLY A 33 6.87 30.37 8.73
C GLY A 33 6.58 31.73 9.38
N GLN A 34 6.30 32.74 8.57
CA GLN A 34 5.49 33.92 8.92
C GLN A 34 4.38 34.05 7.85
N PRO A 35 3.24 34.67 8.17
CA PRO A 35 1.95 33.98 8.10
C PRO A 35 1.16 34.30 6.83
N VAL A 36 0.41 33.31 6.32
CA VAL A 36 -0.67 33.55 5.37
C VAL A 36 -1.97 32.93 5.89
N ARG A 37 -3.00 33.76 5.76
CA ARG A 37 -4.39 33.73 6.22
C ARG A 37 -5.07 32.35 6.37
N THR A 38 -5.89 32.33 7.41
CA THR A 38 -6.82 31.30 7.89
C THR A 38 -7.77 30.77 6.82
N GLY A 39 -7.69 29.46 6.57
CA GLY A 39 -8.75 28.59 6.04
C GLY A 39 -8.79 27.30 6.87
N PRO A 40 -9.89 26.53 6.88
CA PRO A 40 -10.03 25.37 7.76
C PRO A 40 -9.01 24.26 7.39
N PRO A 41 -8.57 23.42 8.35
CA PRO A 41 -7.57 22.39 8.09
C PRO A 41 -8.18 21.26 7.25
N ASP A 42 -7.62 21.04 6.06
CA ASP A 42 -7.98 19.97 5.14
C ASP A 42 -7.08 18.74 5.43
N PRO A 43 -7.62 17.54 5.72
CA PRO A 43 -6.82 16.39 6.15
C PRO A 43 -6.28 15.64 4.94
N VAL A 44 -5.16 16.08 4.38
CA VAL A 44 -4.55 15.41 3.23
C VAL A 44 -3.05 15.30 3.41
N LEU A 45 -2.62 14.22 4.06
CA LEU A 45 -1.30 13.62 3.85
C LEU A 45 -1.29 12.10 4.21
N GLN A 46 -2.45 11.44 4.12
CA GLN A 46 -2.52 9.98 3.96
C GLN A 46 -2.36 9.69 2.47
N PHE A 47 -1.72 8.57 2.11
CA PHE A 47 -1.70 8.00 0.75
C PHE A 47 -0.57 8.46 -0.19
N ALA A 48 0.68 8.19 0.17
CA ALA A 48 1.77 8.12 -0.81
C ALA A 48 1.53 6.97 -1.82
N ILE A 49 1.06 5.80 -1.35
CA ILE A 49 0.76 4.67 -2.24
C ILE A 49 -0.63 4.80 -2.91
N HIS A 50 -1.60 5.47 -2.29
CA HIS A 50 -3.04 5.28 -2.58
C HIS A 50 -3.75 6.46 -3.26
N ARG A 51 -3.09 7.59 -3.56
CA ARG A 51 -3.68 8.66 -4.39
C ARG A 51 -3.60 8.38 -5.90
N SER A 52 -3.05 7.25 -6.31
CA SER A 52 -2.78 6.93 -7.73
C SER A 52 -3.99 6.47 -8.55
N PHE A 53 -5.21 6.43 -8.00
CA PHE A 53 -6.21 5.49 -8.51
C PHE A 53 -7.62 6.07 -8.61
N VAL A 54 -7.88 6.82 -9.68
CA VAL A 54 -9.22 7.03 -10.23
C VAL A 54 -9.18 6.64 -11.72
N PRO A 55 -9.96 5.64 -12.17
CA PRO A 55 -10.28 5.53 -13.59
C PRO A 55 -11.28 6.63 -13.92
N ALA A 56 -10.89 7.58 -14.77
CA ALA A 56 -11.88 8.30 -15.55
C ALA A 56 -12.54 7.26 -16.48
N TYR A 57 -13.79 6.91 -16.19
CA TYR A 57 -14.62 6.14 -17.13
C TYR A 57 -14.82 7.00 -18.38
N ILE A 58 -13.98 6.80 -19.39
CA ILE A 58 -14.22 7.34 -20.73
C ILE A 58 -15.21 6.39 -21.40
N SER A 59 -16.45 6.86 -21.55
CA SER A 59 -17.48 6.21 -22.36
C SER A 59 -17.03 6.22 -23.84
N PRO A 60 -17.19 5.12 -24.60
CA PRO A 60 -16.81 5.09 -26.01
C PRO A 60 -17.77 5.93 -26.85
N SER A 61 -17.23 6.98 -27.49
CA SER A 61 -17.90 7.71 -28.56
C SER A 61 -18.09 6.80 -29.78
N LEU A 62 -19.34 6.52 -30.15
CA LEU A 62 -19.67 5.87 -31.43
C LEU A 62 -19.32 6.77 -32.62
N PRO A 63 -18.85 6.21 -33.75
CA PRO A 63 -18.51 6.97 -34.93
C PRO A 63 -19.74 7.42 -35.73
N HIS A 64 -19.69 8.65 -36.23
CA HIS A 64 -20.63 9.18 -37.23
C HIS A 64 -20.54 8.38 -38.54
N LEU A 65 -21.63 7.72 -38.91
CA LEU A 65 -21.85 7.19 -40.26
C LEU A 65 -22.63 8.24 -41.07
N HIS A 66 -21.98 8.80 -42.10
CA HIS A 66 -22.67 9.44 -43.20
C HIS A 66 -23.22 8.35 -44.13
N LEU A 67 -24.53 8.33 -44.37
CA LEU A 67 -25.08 7.81 -45.63
C LEU A 67 -26.37 8.55 -45.98
N LEU A 68 -26.31 9.23 -47.12
CA LEU A 68 -27.46 9.68 -47.89
C LEU A 68 -28.15 8.45 -48.48
N GLU A 69 -29.49 8.38 -48.44
CA GLU A 69 -30.28 8.09 -49.64
C GLU A 69 -31.78 8.31 -49.44
N ARG A 70 -32.41 8.69 -50.56
CA ARG A 70 -33.78 9.14 -50.73
C ARG A 70 -34.71 7.95 -50.91
N PHE A 71 -35.91 7.98 -50.33
CA PHE A 71 -37.10 7.41 -50.98
C PHE A 71 -38.34 8.26 -50.70
N LYS A 72 -39.12 8.53 -51.76
CA LYS A 72 -40.36 9.30 -51.78
C LYS A 72 -41.57 8.37 -51.82
N MET A 73 -42.72 8.96 -51.44
CA MET A 73 -44.13 8.64 -51.76
C MET A 73 -44.86 7.71 -50.76
N VAL A 74 -46.15 7.85 -50.41
CA VAL A 74 -47.27 8.80 -50.67
C VAL A 74 -48.43 8.40 -49.72
N SER A 75 -49.10 9.36 -49.07
CA SER A 75 -50.55 9.49 -48.68
C SER A 75 -51.33 8.30 -48.04
N LYS A 76 -52.21 8.39 -47.01
CA LYS A 76 -53.28 9.35 -46.60
C LYS A 76 -53.76 9.00 -45.15
N PRO A 77 -54.70 9.75 -44.53
CA PRO A 77 -54.72 10.02 -43.08
C PRO A 77 -55.67 9.16 -42.26
N ILE A 78 -55.35 8.95 -40.98
CA ILE A 78 -56.35 8.66 -39.93
C ILE A 78 -56.05 9.56 -38.73
N THR A 79 -57.07 10.35 -38.40
CA THR A 79 -57.22 11.20 -37.22
C THR A 79 -57.33 10.39 -35.94
N SER A 80 -56.51 10.68 -34.94
CA SER A 80 -56.92 10.63 -33.53
C SER A 80 -56.02 11.50 -32.66
N LEU A 81 -56.67 12.44 -31.99
CA LEU A 81 -56.13 13.27 -30.93
C LEU A 81 -55.58 12.40 -29.79
N VAL A 82 -54.29 12.50 -29.50
CA VAL A 82 -53.80 12.62 -28.11
C VAL A 82 -52.64 13.61 -28.14
N LEU A 83 -52.89 14.78 -27.56
CA LEU A 83 -51.97 15.90 -27.46
C LEU A 83 -51.40 15.90 -26.03
N VAL A 84 -50.09 16.17 -25.94
CA VAL A 84 -49.35 16.62 -24.74
C VAL A 84 -48.94 15.53 -23.72
N SER A 85 -47.74 14.99 -23.92
CA SER A 85 -46.66 15.02 -22.92
C SER A 85 -45.39 14.31 -23.43
N LEU A 86 -44.78 14.84 -24.49
CA LEU A 86 -43.44 14.45 -24.95
C LEU A 86 -42.44 15.58 -24.66
N ALA A 87 -42.26 15.89 -23.37
CA ALA A 87 -41.26 16.85 -22.90
C ALA A 87 -40.90 16.60 -21.43
N ALA A 88 -40.58 15.35 -21.07
CA ALA A 88 -39.98 15.03 -19.77
C ALA A 88 -39.20 13.70 -19.78
N LEU A 89 -38.56 13.37 -20.91
CA LEU A 89 -37.55 12.30 -20.95
C LEU A 89 -36.20 12.87 -21.41
N ALA A 90 -35.86 14.07 -20.92
CA ALA A 90 -34.46 14.43 -20.76
C ALA A 90 -33.94 13.52 -19.65
N ALA A 91 -33.13 12.55 -20.04
CA ALA A 91 -32.44 11.64 -19.16
C ALA A 91 -31.84 12.41 -17.97
N LEU A 92 -32.45 12.22 -16.79
CA LEU A 92 -31.67 12.21 -15.56
C LEU A 92 -30.81 10.94 -15.63
N THR A 93 -29.74 10.98 -16.43
CA THR A 93 -28.53 10.30 -16.01
C THR A 93 -28.04 11.09 -14.80
N ALA A 94 -28.64 10.78 -13.64
CA ALA A 94 -27.94 10.99 -12.39
C ALA A 94 -26.61 10.28 -12.59
N HIS A 95 -25.56 11.07 -12.82
CA HIS A 95 -24.22 10.59 -12.61
C HIS A 95 -24.22 10.28 -11.12
N ALA A 96 -24.44 9.02 -10.78
CA ALA A 96 -24.30 8.59 -9.41
C ALA A 96 -22.82 8.75 -9.10
N ASP A 97 -22.44 9.93 -8.62
CA ASP A 97 -21.13 10.14 -8.02
C ASP A 97 -20.95 9.01 -7.02
N ALA A 98 -19.90 8.20 -7.23
CA ALA A 98 -19.63 7.07 -6.36
C ALA A 98 -19.53 7.60 -4.92
N GLN A 99 -20.46 7.18 -4.04
CA GLN A 99 -20.52 7.66 -2.67
C GLN A 99 -19.14 7.46 -2.02
N GLN A 100 -18.56 8.54 -1.49
CA GLN A 100 -17.30 8.45 -0.76
C GLN A 100 -17.52 7.87 0.62
N CYS A 101 -16.52 7.11 1.10
CA CYS A 101 -16.49 6.53 2.43
C CYS A 101 -15.21 6.86 3.18
N SER A 102 -15.35 7.01 4.49
CA SER A 102 -14.29 7.34 5.43
C SER A 102 -14.64 6.80 6.82
N ALA A 103 -13.75 6.99 7.79
CA ALA A 103 -14.04 6.67 9.19
C ALA A 103 -15.28 7.38 9.75
N THR A 104 -15.67 8.52 9.16
CA THR A 104 -16.84 9.34 9.57
C THR A 104 -18.03 9.24 8.61
N SER A 105 -17.84 8.70 7.41
CA SER A 105 -18.88 8.54 6.39
C SER A 105 -18.93 7.08 5.94
N LYS A 106 -19.94 6.33 6.40
CA LYS A 106 -20.09 4.93 6.04
C LYS A 106 -20.85 4.74 4.74
N CYS A 107 -20.52 3.67 4.03
CA CYS A 107 -21.29 3.22 2.88
C CYS A 107 -22.73 2.83 3.23
N GLY A 108 -23.65 3.04 2.28
CA GLY A 108 -25.05 2.60 2.39
C GLY A 108 -25.24 1.13 2.01
N ALA A 109 -26.41 0.57 2.35
CA ALA A 109 -26.72 -0.84 2.10
C ALA A 109 -26.69 -1.25 0.61
N ALA A 110 -26.98 -0.31 -0.31
CA ALA A 110 -26.98 -0.57 -1.76
C ALA A 110 -25.56 -0.70 -2.35
N ALA A 111 -24.56 -0.10 -1.70
CA ALA A 111 -23.16 -0.11 -2.12
C ALA A 111 -22.27 -0.36 -0.89
N PRO A 112 -22.33 -1.56 -0.28
CA PRO A 112 -22.02 -1.73 1.14
C PRO A 112 -20.53 -1.81 1.47
N CYS A 113 -19.66 -1.94 0.48
CA CYS A 113 -18.22 -2.11 0.67
C CYS A 113 -17.48 -0.81 0.37
N CYS A 114 -16.64 -0.38 1.29
CA CYS A 114 -15.72 0.72 1.09
C CYS A 114 -14.41 0.19 0.51
N SER A 115 -14.03 0.63 -0.70
CA SER A 115 -12.74 0.29 -1.30
C SER A 115 -11.58 0.95 -0.54
N SER A 116 -10.36 0.49 -0.78
CA SER A 116 -9.14 1.14 -0.25
C SER A 116 -8.98 2.60 -0.70
N TYR A 117 -9.69 3.00 -1.75
CA TYR A 117 -9.67 4.36 -2.30
C TYR A 117 -10.75 5.27 -1.71
N GLY A 118 -11.55 4.78 -0.76
CA GLY A 118 -12.57 5.59 -0.10
C GLY A 118 -13.83 5.79 -0.95
N TYR A 119 -14.18 4.81 -1.77
CA TYR A 119 -15.42 4.80 -2.54
C TYR A 119 -16.27 3.57 -2.22
N CYS A 120 -17.59 3.77 -2.14
CA CYS A 120 -18.58 2.73 -1.90
C CYS A 120 -18.95 2.00 -3.19
N GLY A 121 -19.08 0.67 -3.09
CA GLY A 121 -19.53 -0.14 -4.22
C GLY A 121 -19.84 -1.59 -3.85
N THR A 122 -20.14 -2.37 -4.88
CA THR A 122 -20.46 -3.80 -4.80
C THR A 122 -19.48 -4.68 -5.58
N SER A 123 -18.57 -4.07 -6.36
CA SER A 123 -17.68 -4.82 -7.24
C SER A 123 -16.59 -5.55 -6.45
N ILE A 124 -15.86 -6.40 -7.17
CA ILE A 124 -14.67 -7.12 -6.70
C ILE A 124 -13.68 -6.15 -6.04
N ASP A 125 -13.39 -5.04 -6.72
CA ASP A 125 -12.42 -4.04 -6.26
C ASP A 125 -12.87 -3.28 -5.00
N HIS A 126 -14.16 -3.34 -4.67
CA HIS A 126 -14.71 -2.72 -3.47
C HIS A 126 -14.77 -3.71 -2.30
N CYS A 127 -15.20 -4.95 -2.56
CA CYS A 127 -15.54 -5.91 -1.51
C CYS A 127 -14.46 -6.95 -1.21
N LEU A 128 -13.51 -7.20 -2.13
CA LEU A 128 -12.37 -8.09 -1.92
C LEU A 128 -11.10 -7.30 -1.64
N GLY A 129 -10.07 -7.98 -1.12
CA GLY A 129 -8.78 -7.34 -0.92
C GLY A 129 -8.81 -6.33 0.24
N THR A 130 -8.48 -5.09 -0.05
CA THR A 130 -8.28 -4.02 0.94
C THR A 130 -9.57 -3.28 1.30
N CYS A 131 -10.72 -3.96 1.23
CA CYS A 131 -12.02 -3.42 1.68
C CYS A 131 -11.92 -2.94 3.13
N ASP A 132 -12.31 -1.68 3.37
CA ASP A 132 -12.24 -1.06 4.69
C ASP A 132 -13.48 -1.45 5.51
N PRO A 133 -13.34 -2.30 6.55
CA PRO A 133 -14.48 -2.76 7.35
C PRO A 133 -15.04 -1.66 8.25
N THR A 134 -14.27 -0.60 8.52
CA THR A 134 -14.66 0.50 9.42
C THR A 134 -15.51 1.55 8.71
N ALA A 135 -15.25 1.75 7.41
CA ALA A 135 -15.96 2.68 6.54
C ALA A 135 -17.05 2.00 5.67
N SER A 136 -17.08 0.67 5.63
CA SER A 136 -18.17 -0.09 5.01
C SER A 136 -19.49 0.03 5.79
N PHE A 137 -20.61 -0.34 5.16
CA PHE A 137 -21.94 -0.34 5.80
C PHE A 137 -21.94 -1.11 7.13
N GLN A 138 -21.26 -2.25 7.14
CA GLN A 138 -20.90 -3.01 8.33
C GLN A 138 -19.58 -3.76 8.09
N PRO A 139 -18.82 -4.13 9.15
CA PRO A 139 -17.56 -4.88 8.98
C PRO A 139 -17.69 -6.16 8.14
N SER A 140 -18.85 -6.82 8.18
CA SER A 140 -19.13 -8.04 7.43
C SER A 140 -19.49 -7.83 5.96
N SER A 141 -19.62 -6.57 5.50
CA SER A 141 -19.79 -6.23 4.07
C SER A 141 -18.56 -6.64 3.27
N CYS A 142 -17.36 -6.43 3.82
CA CYS A 142 -16.12 -6.93 3.25
C CYS A 142 -16.14 -8.45 3.21
N LYS A 143 -15.59 -9.01 2.13
CA LYS A 143 -15.50 -10.45 1.96
C LYS A 143 -14.48 -11.03 2.95
N PRO A 144 -14.69 -12.27 3.42
CA PRO A 144 -13.73 -12.99 4.24
C PRO A 144 -12.34 -13.03 3.60
N MET A 145 -11.31 -12.96 4.45
CA MET A 145 -9.91 -12.85 4.07
C MET A 145 -9.23 -14.22 4.17
N PRO A 146 -8.75 -14.84 3.08
CA PRO A 146 -8.11 -16.14 3.15
C PRO A 146 -6.91 -16.19 4.08
N LYS A 147 -6.89 -17.16 5.01
CA LYS A 147 -5.79 -17.30 5.97
C LYS A 147 -4.45 -17.60 5.29
N CYS A 148 -3.41 -17.18 5.99
CA CYS A 148 -2.02 -17.44 5.64
C CYS A 148 -1.75 -18.95 5.48
N LYS A 149 -0.87 -19.30 4.53
CA LYS A 149 -0.24 -20.61 4.44
C LYS A 149 1.26 -20.41 4.26
N PRO A 150 2.12 -21.12 5.03
CA PRO A 150 3.55 -21.04 4.84
C PRO A 150 3.91 -21.43 3.40
N GLN A 151 4.72 -20.62 2.73
CA GLN A 151 5.05 -20.85 1.34
C GLN A 151 6.32 -20.11 0.91
N THR A 152 6.95 -20.64 -0.13
CA THR A 152 8.02 -19.98 -0.88
C THR A 152 7.56 -19.82 -2.32
N ILE A 153 7.58 -18.58 -2.80
CA ILE A 153 7.07 -18.19 -4.11
C ILE A 153 8.26 -17.71 -4.96
N SER A 154 8.50 -18.39 -6.08
CA SER A 154 9.60 -18.07 -6.99
C SER A 154 9.13 -17.19 -8.15
N PHE A 155 9.95 -16.19 -8.50
CA PHE A 155 9.79 -15.32 -9.67
C PHE A 155 10.89 -15.58 -10.73
N THR A 156 11.66 -16.65 -10.55
CA THR A 156 12.74 -17.04 -11.48
C THR A 156 12.22 -17.93 -12.61
N ASN A 157 13.07 -18.21 -13.60
CA ASN A 157 12.75 -19.12 -14.72
C ASN A 157 11.44 -18.77 -15.45
N ASN A 158 11.20 -17.47 -15.60
CA ASN A 158 10.00 -16.91 -16.21
C ASN A 158 8.67 -17.28 -15.52
N ALA A 159 8.71 -17.61 -14.22
CA ALA A 159 7.50 -17.91 -13.46
C ALA A 159 6.53 -16.72 -13.42
N LYS A 160 5.24 -17.04 -13.48
CA LYS A 160 4.12 -16.09 -13.34
C LYS A 160 3.26 -16.47 -12.14
N PRO A 161 3.72 -16.26 -10.89
CA PRO A 161 2.96 -16.59 -9.68
C PRO A 161 1.83 -15.59 -9.40
N TRP A 162 1.15 -15.07 -10.43
CA TRP A 162 0.06 -14.11 -10.27
C TRP A 162 -1.04 -14.30 -11.31
N VAL A 163 -2.23 -13.84 -10.96
CA VAL A 163 -3.34 -13.61 -11.89
C VAL A 163 -3.66 -12.11 -11.95
N PRO A 164 -4.19 -11.57 -13.06
CA PRO A 164 -4.72 -10.20 -13.06
C PRO A 164 -5.81 -10.03 -11.99
N ALA A 165 -5.82 -8.92 -11.26
CA ALA A 165 -6.84 -8.66 -10.23
C ALA A 165 -8.27 -8.70 -10.81
N SER A 166 -8.45 -8.23 -12.04
CA SER A 166 -9.73 -8.29 -12.77
C SER A 166 -10.24 -9.72 -13.04
N ALA A 167 -9.37 -10.72 -12.99
CA ALA A 167 -9.71 -12.15 -13.13
C ALA A 167 -9.82 -12.87 -11.77
N TYR A 168 -9.33 -12.27 -10.69
CA TYR A 168 -9.39 -12.84 -9.36
C TYR A 168 -10.81 -12.74 -8.78
N ARG A 169 -11.31 -13.84 -8.22
CA ARG A 169 -12.66 -13.91 -7.63
C ARG A 169 -12.64 -14.27 -6.14
N GLY A 170 -11.49 -14.10 -5.48
CA GLY A 170 -11.35 -14.41 -4.05
C GLY A 170 -10.94 -15.86 -3.74
N ASP A 171 -10.61 -16.67 -4.74
CA ASP A 171 -10.05 -18.01 -4.53
C ASP A 171 -8.51 -17.94 -4.44
N PRO A 172 -7.93 -18.07 -3.22
CA PRO A 172 -6.49 -17.95 -3.02
C PRO A 172 -5.66 -19.07 -3.63
N ASN A 173 -6.28 -20.10 -4.21
CA ASN A 173 -5.57 -21.20 -4.87
C ASN A 173 -5.31 -20.94 -6.37
N GLN A 174 -5.93 -19.89 -6.95
CA GLN A 174 -5.69 -19.53 -8.36
C GLN A 174 -4.23 -19.09 -8.59
N ALA A 175 -3.71 -18.25 -7.70
CA ALA A 175 -2.31 -17.83 -7.66
C ALA A 175 -1.98 -17.26 -6.28
N PRO A 176 -0.69 -17.20 -5.89
CA PRO A 176 -0.29 -16.59 -4.64
C PRO A 176 -0.38 -15.06 -4.65
N PHE A 177 -0.34 -14.42 -5.84
CA PHE A 177 -0.50 -12.98 -6.00
C PHE A 177 -1.61 -12.60 -6.99
N THR A 178 -2.14 -11.39 -6.82
CA THR A 178 -2.81 -10.64 -7.88
C THR A 178 -1.88 -9.57 -8.43
N LEU A 179 -1.93 -9.34 -9.74
CA LEU A 179 -1.42 -8.12 -10.38
C LEU A 179 -2.53 -7.08 -10.33
N ASP A 180 -2.42 -6.18 -9.37
CA ASP A 180 -3.43 -5.16 -9.09
C ASP A 180 -3.31 -4.00 -10.08
N GLN A 181 -2.09 -3.68 -10.50
CA GLN A 181 -1.83 -2.66 -11.51
C GLN A 181 -0.50 -2.89 -12.21
N GLY A 182 -0.40 -2.37 -13.44
CA GLY A 182 0.87 -2.18 -14.14
C GLY A 182 1.27 -3.38 -14.97
N THR A 183 2.58 -3.54 -15.13
CA THR A 183 3.16 -4.53 -16.04
C THR A 183 4.34 -5.22 -15.38
N ILE A 184 4.41 -6.54 -15.54
CA ILE A 184 5.54 -7.35 -15.09
C ILE A 184 6.18 -8.05 -16.27
N GLU A 185 7.50 -7.91 -16.39
CA GLU A 185 8.31 -8.73 -17.29
C GLU A 185 8.95 -9.87 -16.53
N THR A 186 8.62 -11.10 -16.93
CA THR A 186 9.27 -12.29 -16.42
C THR A 186 10.70 -12.41 -16.94
N ALA A 187 11.64 -12.87 -16.10
CA ALA A 187 12.99 -13.21 -16.54
C ALA A 187 13.52 -14.45 -15.82
N LYS A 188 14.68 -14.96 -16.27
CA LYS A 188 15.35 -16.11 -15.65
C LYS A 188 15.76 -15.84 -14.21
N THR A 189 16.23 -14.64 -13.90
CA THR A 189 16.82 -14.28 -12.60
C THR A 189 15.84 -13.67 -11.60
N GLY A 190 14.63 -13.33 -12.03
CA GLY A 190 13.59 -12.65 -11.25
C GLY A 190 12.67 -11.83 -12.14
N SER A 191 11.47 -11.54 -11.68
CA SER A 191 10.50 -10.73 -12.42
C SER A 191 10.72 -9.24 -12.18
N LYS A 192 10.46 -8.43 -13.21
CA LYS A 192 10.66 -6.99 -13.23
C LYS A 192 9.30 -6.30 -13.15
N LEU A 193 9.04 -5.63 -12.03
CA LEU A 193 7.91 -4.71 -11.91
C LEU A 193 8.32 -3.40 -12.59
N LEU A 194 7.45 -2.83 -13.42
CA LEU A 194 7.79 -1.69 -14.26
C LEU A 194 7.15 -0.39 -13.78
N LEU A 195 7.86 0.71 -13.99
CA LEU A 195 7.31 2.07 -14.00
C LEU A 195 7.72 2.74 -15.32
N THR A 196 6.74 3.21 -16.08
CA THR A 196 6.93 3.86 -17.40
C THR A 196 6.33 5.26 -17.39
N LYS A 197 6.67 6.10 -18.37
CA LYS A 197 6.09 7.46 -18.47
C LYS A 197 4.63 7.41 -18.90
N ASP A 198 4.29 6.45 -19.74
CA ASP A 198 2.99 6.27 -20.38
C ASP A 198 2.60 4.78 -20.40
N GLY A 199 1.40 4.49 -20.93
CA GLY A 199 0.86 3.13 -21.01
C GLY A 199 0.42 2.54 -19.66
N THR A 200 0.33 1.21 -19.61
CA THR A 200 -0.26 0.47 -18.47
C THR A 200 0.52 0.65 -17.16
N ALA A 201 1.84 0.82 -17.22
CA ALA A 201 2.70 0.98 -16.05
C ALA A 201 2.98 2.45 -15.69
N LYS A 202 2.22 3.42 -16.25
CA LYS A 202 2.39 4.86 -15.98
C LYS A 202 2.17 5.26 -14.52
N LYS A 203 1.36 4.47 -13.82
CA LYS A 203 1.06 4.63 -12.38
C LYS A 203 1.80 3.61 -11.53
N GLY A 204 2.85 2.99 -12.08
CA GLY A 204 3.61 1.94 -11.43
C GLY A 204 3.00 0.55 -11.60
N THR A 205 3.59 -0.40 -10.88
CA THR A 205 3.19 -1.82 -10.86
C THR A 205 3.05 -2.29 -9.42
N LEU A 206 1.97 -3.02 -9.13
CA LEU A 206 1.61 -3.51 -7.80
C LEU A 206 1.20 -4.98 -7.83
N LEU A 207 1.89 -5.80 -7.05
CA LEU A 207 1.48 -7.16 -6.71
C LEU A 207 0.99 -7.22 -5.27
N SER A 208 -0.07 -7.98 -5.01
CA SER A 208 -0.56 -8.22 -3.65
C SER A 208 -0.87 -9.70 -3.41
N THR A 209 -0.52 -10.25 -2.25
CA THR A 209 -0.80 -11.66 -1.94
C THR A 209 -2.30 -11.95 -1.93
N THR A 210 -2.71 -13.15 -2.34
CA THR A 210 -4.13 -13.58 -2.30
C THR A 210 -4.56 -14.06 -0.92
N ARG A 211 -3.59 -14.45 -0.08
CA ARG A 211 -3.78 -14.80 1.34
C ARG A 211 -3.29 -13.66 2.22
N TYR A 212 -3.93 -13.52 3.38
CA TYR A 212 -3.61 -12.51 4.37
C TYR A 212 -2.67 -13.10 5.40
N TRP A 213 -1.60 -12.38 5.65
CA TRP A 213 -0.60 -12.66 6.65
C TRP A 213 -1.01 -12.00 7.95
N TYR A 214 -1.13 -12.79 9.03
CA TYR A 214 -1.45 -12.28 10.36
C TYR A 214 -0.40 -12.76 11.37
N TYR A 215 0.67 -11.98 11.49
CA TYR A 215 1.92 -12.32 12.17
C TYR A 215 2.71 -13.49 11.54
N GLY A 216 3.97 -13.60 11.91
CA GLY A 216 4.96 -14.53 11.36
C GLY A 216 6.14 -13.77 10.77
N GLN A 217 6.72 -14.30 9.70
CA GLN A 217 7.78 -13.62 8.93
C GLN A 217 7.45 -13.59 7.45
N ALA A 218 7.70 -12.45 6.82
CA ALA A 218 7.60 -12.27 5.38
C ALA A 218 8.92 -11.71 4.86
N SER A 219 9.52 -12.37 3.88
CA SER A 219 10.80 -11.97 3.29
C SER A 219 10.69 -11.88 1.78
N ALA A 220 11.22 -10.81 1.20
CA ALA A 220 11.34 -10.63 -0.24
C ALA A 220 12.83 -10.49 -0.63
N VAL A 221 13.27 -11.30 -1.60
CA VAL A 221 14.59 -11.15 -2.22
C VAL A 221 14.45 -10.21 -3.40
N MET A 222 14.96 -9.00 -3.25
CA MET A 222 14.75 -7.89 -4.19
C MET A 222 16.06 -7.18 -4.53
N LYS A 223 16.05 -6.50 -5.68
CA LYS A 223 17.02 -5.48 -6.03
C LYS A 223 16.37 -4.42 -6.90
N HIS A 224 16.81 -3.18 -6.81
CA HIS A 224 16.28 -2.08 -7.61
C HIS A 224 17.35 -1.01 -7.82
N SER A 225 17.19 -0.24 -8.88
CA SER A 225 18.00 0.97 -9.06
C SER A 225 17.36 2.15 -8.35
N SER A 226 18.19 2.97 -7.73
CA SER A 226 17.78 4.16 -7.00
C SER A 226 17.71 5.36 -7.93
N TRP A 227 16.57 6.05 -7.96
CA TRP A 227 16.30 7.21 -8.80
C TRP A 227 15.46 8.23 -8.04
N ALA A 228 15.73 9.52 -8.26
CA ALA A 228 14.88 10.57 -7.72
C ALA A 228 13.44 10.40 -8.24
N GLY A 229 12.48 10.49 -7.32
CA GLY A 229 11.06 10.41 -7.60
C GLY A 229 10.51 8.99 -7.83
N VAL A 230 11.35 7.95 -7.81
CA VAL A 230 10.94 6.56 -8.01
C VAL A 230 10.99 5.82 -6.68
N VAL A 231 9.86 5.26 -6.27
CA VAL A 231 9.73 4.54 -5.01
C VAL A 231 9.53 3.06 -5.29
N ASN A 232 10.34 2.23 -4.65
CA ASN A 232 10.16 0.78 -4.61
C ASN A 232 9.66 0.40 -3.22
N THR A 233 8.80 -0.60 -3.10
CA THR A 233 8.30 -1.02 -1.79
C THR A 233 8.11 -2.53 -1.63
N PHE A 234 8.25 -2.98 -0.37
CA PHE A 234 7.74 -4.26 0.13
C PHE A 234 7.00 -3.99 1.44
N ILE A 235 5.67 -4.10 1.41
CA ILE A 235 4.82 -3.67 2.53
C ILE A 235 3.84 -4.75 2.95
N GLY A 236 3.31 -4.66 4.16
CA GLY A 236 2.06 -5.29 4.57
C GLY A 236 0.97 -4.23 4.69
N MET A 237 -0.18 -4.42 4.06
CA MET A 237 -1.32 -3.49 4.13
C MET A 237 -2.62 -4.24 4.43
N SER A 238 -3.36 -3.77 5.44
CA SER A 238 -4.64 -4.36 5.88
C SER A 238 -5.85 -3.56 5.40
N GLY A 239 -7.04 -4.16 5.47
CA GLY A 239 -8.30 -3.45 5.22
C GLY A 239 -8.58 -2.35 6.25
N THR A 240 -8.09 -2.48 7.49
CA THR A 240 -8.21 -1.41 8.50
C THR A 240 -7.16 -0.33 8.33
N LYS A 241 -6.27 -0.42 7.32
CA LYS A 241 -5.15 0.50 7.05
C LYS A 241 -4.01 0.44 8.08
N ASP A 242 -3.92 -0.64 8.85
CA ASP A 242 -2.63 -1.00 9.43
C ASP A 242 -1.63 -1.31 8.31
N GLU A 243 -0.41 -0.79 8.45
CA GLU A 243 0.63 -0.83 7.43
C GLU A 243 2.02 -1.03 8.06
N ILE A 244 2.90 -1.78 7.38
CA ILE A 244 4.30 -2.04 7.77
C ILE A 244 5.17 -2.02 6.52
N ASP A 245 6.23 -1.21 6.52
CA ASP A 245 6.88 -0.85 5.26
C ASP A 245 8.38 -1.14 5.23
N TRP A 246 8.81 -1.56 4.05
CA TRP A 246 10.11 -1.23 3.46
C TRP A 246 9.89 -0.29 2.28
N GLU A 247 10.53 0.87 2.29
CA GLU A 247 10.48 1.87 1.22
C GLU A 247 11.88 2.29 0.78
N PHE A 248 12.06 2.47 -0.52
CA PHE A 248 13.32 2.87 -1.14
C PHE A 248 13.07 4.04 -2.08
N THR A 249 13.51 5.23 -1.69
CA THR A 249 12.76 6.45 -2.04
C THR A 249 13.54 7.47 -2.85
N THR A 250 14.86 7.48 -2.79
CA THR A 250 15.69 8.51 -3.43
C THR A 250 16.66 7.93 -4.46
N SER A 251 17.50 8.78 -5.05
CA SER A 251 18.63 8.38 -5.90
C SER A 251 19.79 7.73 -5.15
N SER A 252 19.73 7.64 -3.81
CA SER A 252 20.73 6.96 -3.00
C SER A 252 20.41 5.47 -2.85
N ASP A 253 21.40 4.61 -3.07
CA ASP A 253 21.30 3.17 -2.81
C ASP A 253 21.45 2.79 -1.33
N GLN A 254 21.55 3.79 -0.45
CA GLN A 254 21.56 3.66 1.03
C GLN A 254 20.29 4.19 1.67
N ASP A 255 19.39 4.78 0.91
CA ASP A 255 18.16 5.33 1.48
C ASP A 255 17.11 4.23 1.59
N ILE A 256 17.30 3.42 2.63
CA ILE A 256 16.46 2.28 2.97
C ILE A 256 15.62 2.68 4.17
N GLN A 257 14.31 2.81 3.98
CA GLN A 257 13.40 3.30 5.00
C GLN A 257 12.47 2.17 5.47
N SER A 258 12.17 2.21 6.76
CA SER A 258 11.10 1.43 7.37
C SER A 258 10.07 2.37 7.96
N ASN A 259 8.81 1.97 7.89
CA ASN A 259 7.71 2.75 8.42
C ASN A 259 6.58 1.82 8.92
N TRP A 260 5.62 2.39 9.65
CA TRP A 260 4.43 1.67 10.07
C TRP A 260 3.29 2.65 10.38
N PHE A 261 2.06 2.19 10.18
CA PHE A 261 0.86 2.94 10.50
C PHE A 261 -0.15 2.05 11.23
N TRP A 262 -0.88 2.66 12.18
CA TRP A 262 -2.06 2.06 12.79
C TRP A 262 -3.30 2.77 12.25
N THR A 263 -4.21 2.03 11.63
CA THR A 263 -5.43 2.55 11.00
C THR A 263 -5.22 3.71 10.00
N GLY A 264 -4.06 3.73 9.34
CA GLY A 264 -3.63 4.78 8.43
C GLY A 264 -3.27 6.09 9.12
N GLN A 265 -3.22 6.15 10.45
CA GLN A 265 -2.94 7.38 11.17
C GLN A 265 -1.46 7.77 11.05
N PRO A 266 -1.14 8.97 10.54
CA PRO A 266 0.24 9.37 10.29
C PRO A 266 1.02 9.76 11.55
N GLU A 267 0.33 10.08 12.65
CA GLU A 267 0.94 10.45 13.94
C GLU A 267 2.10 11.46 13.83
N GLY A 268 1.86 12.51 13.03
CA GLY A 268 2.85 13.57 12.79
C GLY A 268 4.06 13.15 11.97
N TYR A 269 3.99 12.02 11.25
CA TYR A 269 5.06 11.49 10.38
C TYR A 269 6.34 11.11 11.12
N THR A 270 6.20 10.66 12.37
CA THR A 270 7.34 10.37 13.24
C THR A 270 7.80 8.92 13.21
N HIS A 271 7.08 8.04 12.50
CA HIS A 271 7.36 6.61 12.47
C HIS A 271 8.40 6.19 11.42
N GLY A 272 8.73 7.06 10.47
CA GLY A 272 9.76 6.79 9.48
C GLY A 272 11.13 6.59 10.13
N TYR A 273 11.91 5.63 9.62
CA TYR A 273 13.28 5.38 10.05
C TYR A 273 14.13 4.98 8.86
N THR A 274 15.13 5.81 8.53
CA THR A 274 16.18 5.49 7.56
C THR A 274 17.27 4.67 8.25
N VAL A 275 17.61 3.51 7.69
CA VAL A 275 18.69 2.67 8.20
C VAL A 275 20.02 3.42 8.02
N PRO A 276 20.82 3.62 9.08
CA PRO A 276 22.11 4.30 8.95
C PRO A 276 23.03 3.57 7.98
N GLY A 277 23.71 4.30 7.09
CA GLY A 277 24.67 3.72 6.15
C GLY A 277 25.80 2.94 6.83
N SER A 278 26.18 3.32 8.07
CA SER A 278 27.14 2.58 8.87
C SER A 278 26.64 1.17 9.21
N VAL A 279 25.34 0.99 9.49
CA VAL A 279 24.72 -0.31 9.72
C VAL A 279 24.63 -1.08 8.40
N LEU A 280 24.16 -0.45 7.31
CA LEU A 280 24.07 -1.09 6.00
C LEU A 280 25.41 -1.68 5.54
N ASN A 281 26.51 -0.94 5.71
CA ASN A 281 27.85 -1.39 5.31
C ASN A 281 28.41 -2.53 6.19
N THR A 282 27.79 -2.85 7.33
CA THR A 282 28.12 -4.09 8.06
C THR A 282 27.49 -5.34 7.44
N ILE A 283 26.40 -5.16 6.68
CA ILE A 283 25.59 -6.23 6.10
C ILE A 283 26.23 -6.74 4.79
N SER A 284 26.65 -5.82 3.92
CA SER A 284 27.33 -6.15 2.67
C SER A 284 28.56 -5.26 2.45
N LYS A 285 29.65 -5.88 1.96
CA LYS A 285 30.97 -5.27 1.78
C LYS A 285 31.35 -5.20 0.29
N PRO A 286 32.16 -4.21 -0.14
CA PRO A 286 32.78 -3.14 0.67
C PRO A 286 31.79 -2.05 1.11
N ARG A 287 30.62 -2.00 0.47
CA ARG A 287 29.51 -1.10 0.78
C ARG A 287 28.22 -1.81 0.40
N PHE A 288 27.16 -1.59 1.16
CA PHE A 288 25.82 -2.02 0.77
C PHE A 288 25.37 -1.35 -0.53
N SER A 289 24.56 -2.01 -1.36
CA SER A 289 23.90 -1.35 -2.48
C SER A 289 22.57 -2.01 -2.76
N ALA A 290 21.49 -1.22 -2.79
CA ALA A 290 20.17 -1.75 -3.16
C ALA A 290 20.09 -2.28 -4.62
N ASN A 291 21.12 -2.01 -5.43
CA ASN A 291 21.29 -2.61 -6.76
C ASN A 291 21.68 -4.11 -6.71
N ASP A 292 22.17 -4.59 -5.57
CA ASP A 292 22.47 -6.00 -5.33
C ASP A 292 21.24 -6.73 -4.77
N TRP A 293 21.26 -8.06 -4.87
CA TRP A 293 20.19 -8.87 -4.31
C TRP A 293 20.30 -8.92 -2.79
N HIS A 294 19.29 -8.38 -2.12
CA HIS A 294 19.16 -8.41 -0.66
C HIS A 294 17.84 -9.07 -0.26
N THR A 295 17.83 -9.68 0.92
CA THR A 295 16.64 -10.23 1.55
C THR A 295 16.11 -9.23 2.56
N TYR A 296 14.97 -8.60 2.24
CA TYR A 296 14.27 -7.71 3.14
C TYR A 296 13.19 -8.48 3.88
N THR A 297 13.26 -8.51 5.20
CA THR A 297 12.36 -9.28 6.06
C THR A 297 11.59 -8.39 7.01
N ILE A 298 10.32 -8.71 7.18
CA ILE A 298 9.45 -8.22 8.25
C ILE A 298 9.16 -9.41 9.18
N ASP A 299 9.58 -9.32 10.45
CA ASP A 299 9.27 -10.29 11.51
C ASP A 299 8.29 -9.67 12.50
N TRP A 300 7.04 -10.13 12.43
CA TRP A 300 5.92 -9.49 13.08
C TRP A 300 5.22 -10.44 14.04
N SER A 301 5.01 -9.97 15.27
CA SER A 301 4.32 -10.69 16.33
C SER A 301 3.40 -9.74 17.10
N PRO A 302 2.50 -10.24 17.96
CA PRO A 302 1.59 -9.37 18.72
C PRO A 302 2.27 -8.33 19.60
N ASN A 303 3.54 -8.54 19.99
CA ASN A 303 4.25 -7.66 20.93
C ASN A 303 5.51 -7.00 20.35
N ARG A 304 5.93 -7.41 19.15
CA ARG A 304 7.19 -6.96 18.55
C ARG A 304 7.12 -7.05 17.02
N LEU A 305 7.65 -6.02 16.38
CA LEU A 305 7.89 -5.94 14.96
C LEU A 305 9.39 -5.67 14.73
N ARG A 306 10.02 -6.42 13.83
CA ARG A 306 11.41 -6.25 13.44
C ARG A 306 11.56 -6.17 11.94
N TRP A 307 12.49 -5.32 11.52
CA TRP A 307 12.93 -5.19 10.14
C TRP A 307 14.34 -5.75 10.05
N LEU A 308 14.57 -6.63 9.08
CA LEU A 308 15.87 -7.25 8.83
C LEU A 308 16.29 -7.12 7.37
N ILE A 309 17.60 -6.99 7.16
CA ILE A 309 18.23 -7.04 5.84
C ILE A 309 19.31 -8.14 5.92
N ASP A 310 19.22 -9.13 5.04
CA ASP A 310 20.09 -10.32 5.00
C ASP A 310 20.26 -11.00 6.38
N GLY A 311 19.15 -11.10 7.12
CA GLY A 311 19.11 -11.71 8.45
C GLY A 311 19.63 -10.80 9.59
N THR A 312 20.16 -9.62 9.29
CA THR A 312 20.59 -8.64 10.30
C THR A 312 19.41 -7.75 10.70
N VAL A 313 19.08 -7.71 11.99
CA VAL A 313 18.04 -6.80 12.51
C VAL A 313 18.54 -5.36 12.46
N VAL A 314 17.84 -4.49 11.75
CA VAL A 314 18.18 -3.06 11.64
C VAL A 314 17.21 -2.15 12.39
N ARG A 315 16.01 -2.64 12.70
CA ARG A 315 15.03 -1.91 13.53
C ARG A 315 14.16 -2.88 14.32
N THR A 316 13.81 -2.49 15.55
CA THR A 316 12.83 -3.19 16.39
C THR A 316 11.82 -2.18 16.94
N LEU A 317 10.54 -2.47 16.80
CA LEU A 317 9.42 -1.79 17.45
C LEU A 317 8.76 -2.75 18.44
N TYR A 318 8.53 -2.30 19.67
CA TYR A 318 7.74 -3.03 20.65
C TYR A 318 6.37 -2.36 20.78
N ARG A 319 5.30 -3.16 20.76
CA ARG A 319 3.93 -2.66 20.93
C ARG A 319 3.77 -1.81 22.19
N LYS A 320 4.40 -2.19 23.29
CA LYS A 320 4.33 -1.41 24.55
C LYS A 320 4.77 0.06 24.38
N ASN A 321 5.62 0.35 23.39
CA ASN A 321 6.12 1.69 23.09
C ASN A 321 5.18 2.49 22.16
N THR A 322 4.04 1.92 21.76
CA THR A 322 3.05 2.57 20.89
C THR A 322 1.75 2.90 21.65
N LEU A 323 1.78 2.88 22.98
CA LEU A 323 0.64 3.29 23.78
C LEU A 323 0.42 4.80 23.60
N ASN A 324 -0.71 5.18 23.00
CA ASN A 324 -1.09 6.56 22.86
C ASN A 324 -1.76 7.04 24.16
N ALA A 325 -1.20 8.08 24.76
CA ALA A 325 -1.68 8.59 26.04
C ALA A 325 -3.05 9.27 25.96
N LYS A 326 -3.52 9.64 24.76
CA LYS A 326 -4.80 10.37 24.59
C LYS A 326 -6.01 9.45 24.64
N ASP A 327 -5.91 8.26 24.06
CA ASP A 327 -7.02 7.29 23.99
C ASP A 327 -6.74 5.99 24.76
N GLY A 328 -5.52 5.79 25.24
CA GLY A 328 -5.12 4.58 25.97
C GLY A 328 -5.01 3.33 25.09
N LEU A 329 -4.94 3.50 23.76
CA LEU A 329 -4.82 2.40 22.80
C LEU A 329 -3.37 2.22 22.37
N TYR A 330 -3.01 0.98 22.05
CA TYR A 330 -1.77 0.68 21.34
C TYR A 330 -1.98 0.95 19.86
N HIS A 331 -1.33 2.00 19.36
CA HIS A 331 -1.24 2.29 17.94
C HIS A 331 -0.19 1.37 17.32
N TYR A 332 -0.50 0.08 17.24
CA TYR A 332 0.39 -0.94 16.72
C TYR A 332 -0.32 -1.71 15.61
N PRO A 333 0.32 -1.96 14.46
CA PRO A 333 -0.26 -2.76 13.40
C PRO A 333 -0.62 -4.16 13.91
N SER A 334 -1.90 -4.53 13.82
CA SER A 334 -2.46 -5.70 14.52
C SER A 334 -3.69 -6.31 13.83
N SER A 335 -3.87 -6.10 12.52
CA SER A 335 -4.89 -6.74 11.69
C SER A 335 -4.29 -7.49 10.48
N PRO A 336 -4.96 -8.53 9.92
CA PRO A 336 -4.46 -9.30 8.80
C PRO A 336 -4.12 -8.43 7.57
N MET A 337 -2.94 -8.65 6.99
CA MET A 337 -2.40 -7.84 5.89
C MET A 337 -2.21 -8.66 4.62
N ARG A 338 -2.41 -8.02 3.47
CA ARG A 338 -1.82 -8.53 2.22
C ARG A 338 -0.38 -8.01 2.15
N LEU A 339 0.53 -8.87 1.73
CA LEU A 339 1.89 -8.45 1.43
C LEU A 339 1.92 -7.90 0.01
N GLN A 340 2.53 -6.74 -0.18
CA GLN A 340 2.55 -6.05 -1.46
C GLN A 340 3.97 -5.71 -1.90
N LEU A 341 4.21 -5.85 -3.20
CA LEU A 341 5.46 -5.49 -3.86
C LEU A 341 5.15 -4.46 -4.93
N SER A 342 5.88 -3.34 -4.94
CA SER A 342 5.58 -2.28 -5.89
C SER A 342 6.79 -1.49 -6.40
N ILE A 343 6.54 -0.80 -7.50
CA ILE A 343 7.31 0.37 -7.96
C ILE A 343 6.31 1.44 -8.39
N TRP A 344 6.50 2.69 -7.99
CA TRP A 344 5.63 3.80 -8.34
C TRP A 344 6.38 5.13 -8.35
N GLY A 345 5.80 6.14 -9.01
CA GLY A 345 6.44 7.44 -9.23
C GLY A 345 5.90 8.52 -8.31
N ALA A 346 6.52 8.72 -7.14
CA ALA A 346 6.22 9.84 -6.26
C ALA A 346 6.53 11.20 -6.91
N GLY A 347 7.57 11.24 -7.74
CA GLY A 347 7.99 12.43 -8.50
C GLY A 347 7.33 12.56 -9.88
N ASP A 348 6.14 11.99 -10.11
CA ASP A 348 5.44 12.08 -11.40
C ASP A 348 4.77 13.45 -11.67
N GLY A 349 4.81 14.36 -10.69
CA GLY A 349 4.23 15.69 -10.75
C GLY A 349 2.75 15.77 -10.34
N THR A 350 2.16 14.65 -9.92
CA THR A 350 0.76 14.61 -9.43
C THR A 350 0.63 14.55 -7.91
N PHE A 351 1.73 14.26 -7.21
CA PHE A 351 1.78 14.25 -5.76
C PHE A 351 2.12 15.62 -5.16
N GLN A 352 1.71 15.81 -3.91
CA GLN A 352 2.05 16.99 -3.11
C GLN A 352 3.55 17.12 -2.90
N GLN A 353 4.02 18.37 -2.76
CA GLN A 353 5.45 18.69 -2.71
C GLN A 353 6.21 17.90 -1.65
N GLY A 354 5.65 17.68 -0.45
CA GLY A 354 6.31 16.91 0.60
C GLY A 354 6.59 15.45 0.21
N THR A 355 5.71 14.81 -0.57
CA THR A 355 5.91 13.46 -1.10
C THR A 355 6.96 13.45 -2.21
N VAL A 356 6.98 14.47 -3.06
CA VAL A 356 8.00 14.65 -4.11
C VAL A 356 9.38 14.84 -3.47
N ASP A 357 9.49 15.70 -2.46
CA ASP A 357 10.74 15.99 -1.75
C ASP A 357 11.26 14.77 -0.99
N TRP A 358 10.36 14.04 -0.31
CA TRP A 358 10.70 12.78 0.35
C TRP A 358 11.28 11.74 -0.61
N ALA A 359 10.75 11.67 -1.84
CA ALA A 359 11.28 10.81 -2.89
C ALA A 359 12.54 11.37 -3.60
N GLY A 360 13.10 12.48 -3.11
CA GLY A 360 14.31 13.08 -3.67
C GLY A 360 14.06 13.90 -4.94
N GLY A 361 12.82 14.29 -5.23
CA GLY A 361 12.47 15.21 -6.31
C GLY A 361 11.63 14.58 -7.43
N LEU A 362 11.49 15.32 -8.53
CA LEU A 362 10.78 14.87 -9.73
C LEU A 362 11.55 13.79 -10.49
N ILE A 363 10.82 12.92 -11.18
CA ILE A 363 11.40 11.93 -12.08
C ILE A 363 11.95 12.62 -13.34
N ASP A 364 13.25 12.45 -13.59
CA ASP A 364 13.87 12.81 -14.87
C ASP A 364 13.76 11.65 -15.86
N TRP A 365 12.72 11.67 -16.69
CA TRP A 365 12.45 10.63 -17.68
C TRP A 365 13.54 10.51 -18.76
N ASN A 366 14.38 11.53 -18.97
CA ASN A 366 15.51 11.43 -19.91
C ASN A 366 16.62 10.51 -19.40
N LYS A 367 16.64 10.24 -18.09
CA LYS A 367 17.57 9.30 -17.45
C LYS A 367 17.00 7.90 -17.28
N ALA A 368 15.74 7.67 -17.63
CA ALA A 368 15.09 6.37 -17.50
C ALA A 368 15.72 5.35 -18.46
N PRO A 369 16.39 4.29 -17.97
CA PRO A 369 17.01 3.30 -18.84
C PRO A 369 15.97 2.60 -19.70
N ASN A 370 16.10 2.67 -21.03
CA ASN A 370 15.11 2.16 -21.98
C ASN A 370 13.67 2.70 -21.70
N GLY A 371 13.56 3.95 -21.25
CA GLY A 371 12.27 4.61 -21.00
C GLY A 371 11.50 4.09 -19.79
N ARG A 372 12.15 3.38 -18.87
CA ARG A 372 11.49 2.75 -17.72
C ARG A 372 12.38 2.62 -16.49
N PHE A 373 11.75 2.43 -15.34
CA PHE A 373 12.38 2.02 -14.09
C PHE A 373 11.89 0.63 -13.68
N ILE A 374 12.71 -0.09 -12.91
CA ILE A 374 12.49 -1.49 -12.60
C ILE A 374 12.78 -1.77 -11.12
N ASN A 375 11.83 -2.46 -10.46
CA ASN A 375 12.07 -3.24 -9.25
C ASN A 375 12.14 -4.72 -9.63
N MET A 376 13.20 -5.42 -9.24
CA MET A 376 13.32 -6.85 -9.49
C MET A 376 13.06 -7.67 -8.23
N VAL A 377 12.20 -8.69 -8.37
CA VAL A 377 11.86 -9.63 -7.30
C VAL A 377 12.25 -11.03 -7.73
N LYS A 378 13.00 -11.73 -6.89
CA LYS A 378 13.45 -13.11 -7.14
C LYS A 378 12.57 -14.14 -6.43
N GLN A 379 12.23 -13.87 -5.17
CA GLN A 379 11.54 -14.82 -4.31
C GLN A 379 10.81 -14.09 -3.18
N VAL A 380 9.67 -14.63 -2.76
CA VAL A 380 8.99 -14.26 -1.51
C VAL A 380 8.82 -15.49 -0.64
N THR A 381 9.18 -15.39 0.64
CA THR A 381 9.03 -16.48 1.62
C THR A 381 8.16 -15.99 2.77
N ILE A 382 7.14 -16.76 3.13
CA ILE A 382 6.14 -16.41 4.15
C ILE A 382 6.04 -17.55 5.16
N THR A 383 6.10 -17.19 6.44
CA THR A 383 5.70 -18.03 7.57
C THR A 383 4.50 -17.38 8.27
N CYS A 384 3.63 -18.20 8.86
CA CYS A 384 2.39 -17.76 9.46
C CYS A 384 2.44 -18.00 10.97
N ASN A 385 1.93 -17.06 11.76
CA ASN A 385 1.85 -17.20 13.21
C ASN A 385 0.56 -16.59 13.77
N ASP A 386 -0.57 -17.10 13.29
CA ASP A 386 -1.90 -16.65 13.69
C ASP A 386 -2.06 -16.57 15.21
N PRO A 387 -2.74 -15.52 15.74
CA PRO A 387 -3.12 -15.45 17.13
C PRO A 387 -3.98 -16.63 17.54
N GLU A 388 -3.90 -17.01 18.81
CA GLU A 388 -4.58 -18.19 19.34
C GLU A 388 -6.10 -18.17 19.11
N ASP A 389 -6.75 -17.01 19.19
CA ASP A 389 -8.20 -16.87 19.03
C ASP A 389 -8.69 -17.01 17.58
N VAL A 390 -7.77 -17.06 16.62
CA VAL A 390 -8.06 -17.36 15.20
C VAL A 390 -7.24 -18.55 14.68
N ARG A 391 -6.48 -19.23 15.54
CA ARG A 391 -5.69 -20.42 15.18
C ARG A 391 -6.54 -21.68 15.22
N ASP A 392 -7.40 -21.82 14.21
CA ASP A 392 -8.30 -22.95 14.02
C ASP A 392 -8.38 -23.40 12.55
N SER A 393 -9.19 -24.43 12.28
CA SER A 393 -9.36 -25.04 10.95
C SER A 393 -10.20 -24.22 9.96
N ARG A 394 -10.84 -23.13 10.39
CA ARG A 394 -11.67 -22.32 9.49
C ARG A 394 -10.75 -21.56 8.52
N PRO A 395 -11.08 -21.50 7.23
CA PRO A 395 -10.12 -21.10 6.19
C PRO A 395 -9.89 -19.59 6.07
N ASN A 396 -10.74 -18.76 6.67
CA ASN A 396 -10.74 -17.31 6.47
C ASN A 396 -10.77 -16.54 7.80
N TYR A 397 -10.30 -15.30 7.76
CA TYR A 397 -10.58 -14.27 8.75
C TYR A 397 -11.80 -13.44 8.33
N ALA A 398 -12.44 -12.79 9.29
CA ALA A 398 -13.43 -11.73 9.08
C ALA A 398 -13.35 -10.72 10.24
N PHE A 399 -13.89 -9.53 10.03
CA PHE A 399 -14.03 -8.55 11.11
C PHE A 399 -15.37 -8.70 11.81
N SER A 400 -15.35 -8.63 13.14
CA SER A 400 -16.55 -8.69 13.98
C SER A 400 -17.40 -7.43 13.80
N VAL A 401 -18.72 -7.62 13.72
CA VAL A 401 -19.69 -6.51 13.72
C VAL A 401 -20.06 -6.05 15.14
N LYS A 402 -19.71 -6.83 16.17
CA LYS A 402 -20.13 -6.58 17.57
C LYS A 402 -18.95 -6.33 18.53
N GLN A 403 -17.77 -6.82 18.19
CA GLN A 403 -16.62 -6.81 19.09
C GLN A 403 -15.51 -5.95 18.53
N VAL A 404 -14.91 -5.16 19.40
CA VAL A 404 -13.67 -4.42 19.16
C VAL A 404 -12.55 -5.07 19.96
N ASN A 405 -11.31 -4.95 19.48
CA ASN A 405 -10.14 -5.31 20.26
C ASN A 405 -9.81 -4.14 21.19
N ALA A 406 -9.94 -4.38 22.50
CA ALA A 406 -9.76 -3.37 23.54
C ALA A 406 -8.34 -2.79 23.60
N GLN A 407 -7.33 -3.47 23.03
CA GLN A 407 -5.95 -2.99 23.04
C GLN A 407 -5.66 -1.97 21.94
N ASN A 408 -6.43 -1.96 20.86
CA ASN A 408 -6.12 -1.16 19.67
C ASN A 408 -7.35 -0.46 19.05
N GLY A 409 -8.54 -0.60 19.64
CA GLY A 409 -9.78 0.03 19.17
C GLY A 409 -10.35 -0.49 17.84
N GLN A 410 -9.67 -1.42 17.15
CA GLN A 410 -10.09 -1.91 15.84
C GLN A 410 -11.18 -3.00 15.96
N PRO A 411 -12.01 -3.22 14.91
CA PRO A 411 -12.90 -4.37 14.87
C PRO A 411 -12.14 -5.68 15.14
N LYS A 412 -12.65 -6.51 16.06
CA LYS A 412 -12.00 -7.77 16.41
C LYS A 412 -11.93 -8.70 15.19
N VAL A 413 -10.77 -9.28 14.96
CA VAL A 413 -10.58 -10.32 13.94
C VAL A 413 -11.15 -11.63 14.46
N LEU A 414 -11.97 -12.29 13.63
CA LEU A 414 -12.59 -13.57 13.90
C LEU A 414 -12.16 -14.56 12.84
N SER A 415 -12.18 -15.85 13.15
CA SER A 415 -12.11 -16.87 12.13
C SER A 415 -13.51 -17.31 11.64
N THR A 416 -13.63 -17.63 10.35
CA THR A 416 -14.92 -17.93 9.71
C THR A 416 -14.81 -18.96 8.59
N SER A 417 -15.89 -19.71 8.39
CA SER A 417 -16.09 -20.61 7.24
C SER A 417 -16.83 -19.95 6.08
N ARG A 418 -17.23 -18.67 6.21
CA ARG A 418 -17.81 -17.91 5.10
C ARG A 418 -16.80 -17.88 3.94
N SER A 419 -17.28 -18.14 2.73
CA SER A 419 -16.44 -18.15 1.53
C SER A 419 -15.87 -16.76 1.22
N SER A 420 -14.60 -16.72 0.83
CA SER A 420 -13.96 -15.55 0.21
C SER A 420 -14.27 -15.46 -1.29
N ILE A 421 -14.78 -16.54 -1.89
CA ILE A 421 -15.01 -16.66 -3.33
C ILE A 421 -16.33 -15.97 -3.69
N LEU A 422 -16.28 -15.13 -4.71
CA LEU A 422 -17.45 -14.53 -5.36
C LEU A 422 -17.96 -15.49 -6.45
N ALA A 423 -19.26 -15.79 -6.40
CA ALA A 423 -19.95 -16.59 -7.39
C ALA A 423 -20.14 -15.83 -8.71
#